data_AF-A0AB74ERP7-F1
#
_entry.id   AF-A0AB74ERP7-F1
#
_cell.length_a   1.000
_cell.length_b   1.000
_cell.length_c   1.000
_cell.angle_alpha   90.00
_cell.angle_beta   90.00
_cell.angle_gamma   90.00
#
_symmetry.space_group_name_H-M   'P 1'
#
loop_
_entity.id
_entity.type
_entity.pdbx_description
1 polymer ?
#
loop_
_entity_poly.entity_id
_entity_poly.type
_entity_poly.pdbx_seq_one_letter_code
_entity_poly.pdbx_strand_id
1 'polypeptide(L)'
;MAEGQKSAVTEYYPNHGTWPENNTSAGVANPTDIKGKYVKEVKVENGVVTAQMASSNVNKEIKGKRLSLWGRREDGSVKWFCGQPVTRDDTAAKAGTDAVAADTADTAGKIETKHLPSTCRDEPTAK
;
A
#
# COMPACT_ATOMS: atom_id res chain seq x y z
N MET A 1 11.96 0.00 -1.63
CA MET A 1 11.60 0.02 -0.19
C MET A 1 10.17 -0.46 0.02
N ALA A 2 9.16 0.16 -0.57
CA ALA A 2 7.77 -0.33 -0.47
C ALA A 2 7.54 -1.67 -1.22
N GLU A 3 8.23 -1.88 -2.36
CA GLU A 3 8.08 -3.13 -3.13
C GLU A 3 8.61 -4.37 -2.43
N GLY A 4 9.56 -4.23 -1.51
CA GLY A 4 10.06 -5.36 -0.70
C GLY A 4 9.01 -5.94 0.23
N GLN A 5 7.91 -5.22 0.47
CA GLN A 5 6.78 -5.71 1.27
C GLN A 5 5.79 -6.53 0.44
N LYS A 6 5.85 -6.41 -0.91
CA LYS A 6 4.94 -7.15 -1.81
C LYS A 6 5.08 -8.65 -1.62
N SER A 7 6.32 -9.15 -1.58
CA SER A 7 6.61 -10.57 -1.42
C SER A 7 6.01 -11.12 -0.12
N ALA A 8 6.21 -10.42 0.99
CA ALA A 8 5.70 -10.84 2.30
C ALA A 8 4.16 -10.84 2.35
N VAL A 9 3.52 -9.81 1.79
CA VAL A 9 2.05 -9.75 1.70
C VAL A 9 1.49 -10.83 0.77
N THR A 10 2.16 -11.09 -0.35
CA THR A 10 1.78 -12.14 -1.30
C THR A 10 1.97 -13.54 -0.71
N GLU A 11 3.02 -13.79 0.09
CA GLU A 11 3.30 -15.09 0.71
C GLU A 11 2.41 -15.40 1.91
N TYR A 12 1.90 -14.37 2.60
CA TYR A 12 0.91 -14.54 3.66
C TYR A 12 -0.41 -15.14 3.12
N TYR A 13 -0.82 -14.71 1.93
CA TYR A 13 -2.15 -15.03 1.40
C TYR A 13 -2.39 -16.53 1.14
N PRO A 14 -1.49 -17.30 0.49
CA PRO A 14 -1.64 -18.74 0.27
C PRO A 14 -1.88 -19.56 1.55
N ASN A 15 -1.29 -19.15 2.67
CA ASN A 15 -1.38 -19.88 3.93
C ASN A 15 -2.62 -19.50 4.76
N HIS A 16 -3.16 -18.31 4.56
CA HIS A 16 -4.23 -17.74 5.41
C HIS A 16 -5.55 -17.46 4.68
N GLY A 17 -5.57 -17.46 3.34
CA GLY A 17 -6.74 -17.14 2.51
C GLY A 17 -7.27 -15.70 2.71
N THR A 18 -6.51 -14.85 3.41
CA THR A 18 -6.89 -13.51 3.81
C THR A 18 -5.70 -12.57 3.68
N TRP A 19 -5.98 -11.28 3.54
CA TRP A 19 -4.93 -10.27 3.52
C TRP A 19 -4.38 -10.03 4.94
N PRO A 20 -3.08 -9.80 5.11
CA PRO A 20 -2.50 -9.56 6.43
C PRO A 20 -3.03 -8.24 7.00
N GLU A 21 -3.53 -8.28 8.23
CA GLU A 21 -4.11 -7.11 8.90
C GLU A 21 -3.09 -5.99 9.12
N ASN A 22 -1.83 -6.33 9.40
CA ASN A 22 -0.78 -5.39 9.74
C ASN A 22 0.63 -5.90 9.37
N ASN A 23 1.65 -5.07 9.59
CA ASN A 23 3.07 -5.40 9.34
C ASN A 23 3.51 -6.69 10.03
N THR A 24 3.15 -6.88 11.30
CA THR A 24 3.53 -8.06 12.09
C THR A 24 2.93 -9.32 11.51
N SER A 25 1.63 -9.29 11.15
CA SER A 25 0.96 -10.42 10.49
C SER A 25 1.61 -10.73 9.14
N ALA A 26 1.98 -9.71 8.36
CA ALA A 26 2.72 -9.89 7.11
C ALA A 26 4.16 -10.37 7.30
N GLY A 27 4.68 -10.47 8.54
CA GLY A 27 6.06 -10.87 8.81
C GLY A 27 7.11 -9.82 8.44
N VAL A 28 6.73 -8.53 8.44
CA VAL A 28 7.62 -7.41 8.11
C VAL A 28 7.86 -6.51 9.31
N ALA A 29 8.93 -5.71 9.26
CA ALA A 29 9.31 -4.80 10.34
C ALA A 29 8.20 -3.77 10.66
N ASN A 30 8.27 -3.17 11.85
CA ASN A 30 7.30 -2.13 12.24
C ASN A 30 7.30 -0.98 11.21
N PRO A 31 6.17 -0.27 11.03
CA PRO A 31 6.05 0.75 9.99
C PRO A 31 7.16 1.80 10.00
N THR A 32 7.51 2.28 11.19
CA THR A 32 8.51 3.32 11.45
C THR A 32 9.96 2.85 11.32
N ASP A 33 10.17 1.53 11.30
CA ASP A 33 11.47 0.91 11.04
C ASP A 33 11.70 0.76 9.52
N ILE A 34 10.63 0.68 8.72
CA ILE A 34 10.71 0.67 7.25
C ILE A 34 10.77 2.11 6.72
N LYS A 35 11.94 2.72 6.84
CA LYS A 35 12.22 4.10 6.42
C LYS A 35 13.43 4.21 5.50
N GLY A 36 13.54 5.35 4.82
CA GLY A 36 14.66 5.66 3.94
C GLY A 36 14.82 7.14 3.69
N LYS A 37 15.72 7.51 2.78
CA LYS A 37 16.05 8.92 2.49
C LYS A 37 14.82 9.79 2.19
N TYR A 38 13.82 9.24 1.51
CA TYR A 38 12.61 9.95 1.08
C TYR A 38 11.32 9.38 1.68
N VAL A 39 11.40 8.30 2.45
CA VAL A 39 10.25 7.57 3.00
C VAL A 39 10.35 7.60 4.51
N LYS A 40 9.29 8.10 5.16
CA LYS A 40 9.20 8.17 6.62
C LYS A 40 8.86 6.82 7.23
N GLU A 41 7.89 6.12 6.65
CA GLU A 41 7.39 4.83 7.12
C GLU A 41 6.64 4.09 6.00
N VAL A 42 6.51 2.78 6.16
CA VAL A 42 5.69 1.92 5.29
C VAL A 42 4.79 1.06 6.15
N LYS A 43 3.49 1.32 6.08
CA LYS A 43 2.46 0.60 6.83
C LYS A 43 1.76 -0.40 5.94
N VAL A 44 1.61 -1.63 6.41
CA VAL A 44 0.70 -2.63 5.87
C VAL A 44 -0.58 -2.54 6.68
N GLU A 45 -1.71 -2.41 6.00
CA GLU A 45 -3.04 -2.45 6.61
C GLU A 45 -3.95 -3.24 5.68
N ASN A 46 -4.47 -4.37 6.15
CA ASN A 46 -5.34 -5.25 5.36
C ASN A 46 -4.75 -5.61 3.98
N GLY A 47 -3.45 -5.87 3.93
CA GLY A 47 -2.70 -6.17 2.70
C GLY A 47 -2.52 -5.00 1.73
N VAL A 48 -2.93 -3.78 2.10
CA VAL A 48 -2.57 -2.55 1.39
C VAL A 48 -1.27 -2.01 2.01
N VAL A 49 -0.27 -1.78 1.17
CA VAL A 49 1.03 -1.23 1.58
C VAL A 49 1.03 0.27 1.30
N THR A 50 1.00 1.08 2.34
CA THR A 50 1.00 2.55 2.23
C THR A 50 2.34 3.12 2.66
N ALA A 51 2.99 3.85 1.76
CA ALA A 51 4.24 4.54 2.04
C ALA A 51 3.97 6.02 2.32
N GLN A 52 4.49 6.54 3.44
CA GLN A 52 4.47 7.97 3.75
C GLN A 52 5.80 8.61 3.38
N MET A 53 5.76 9.69 2.62
CA MET A 53 6.93 10.46 2.22
C MET A 53 7.50 11.24 3.42
N ALA A 54 8.82 11.35 3.48
CA ALA A 54 9.51 12.13 4.50
C ALA A 54 9.09 13.61 4.51
N SER A 55 9.25 14.28 5.65
CA SER A 55 9.00 15.72 5.76
C SER A 55 10.20 16.58 5.36
N SER A 56 11.40 15.98 5.33
CA SER A 56 12.66 16.59 4.91
C SER A 56 13.19 15.93 3.63
N ASN A 57 14.03 16.65 2.89
CA ASN A 57 14.71 16.15 1.68
C ASN A 57 13.79 15.63 0.55
N VAL A 58 12.52 16.02 0.55
CA VAL A 58 11.56 15.78 -0.55
C VAL A 58 10.95 17.09 -1.04
N ASN A 59 10.40 17.08 -2.26
CA ASN A 59 9.70 18.23 -2.83
C ASN A 59 8.55 18.66 -1.89
N LYS A 60 8.39 19.98 -1.70
CA LYS A 60 7.34 20.59 -0.86
C LYS A 60 5.94 20.05 -1.19
N GLU A 61 5.66 19.77 -2.46
CA GLU A 61 4.36 19.28 -2.92
C GLU A 61 4.06 17.82 -2.52
N ILE A 62 5.06 17.05 -2.08
CA ILE A 62 4.91 15.63 -1.69
C ILE A 62 5.29 15.35 -0.23
N LYS A 63 5.66 16.38 0.55
CA LYS A 63 6.04 16.23 1.96
C LYS A 63 4.90 15.64 2.78
N GLY A 64 5.18 14.57 3.52
CA GLY A 64 4.19 13.90 4.38
C GLY A 64 3.04 13.21 3.63
N LYS A 65 3.03 13.28 2.30
CA LYS A 65 2.01 12.66 1.47
C LYS A 65 2.23 11.16 1.32
N ARG A 66 1.23 10.45 0.83
CA ARG A 66 1.14 9.00 0.81
C ARG A 66 0.83 8.49 -0.60
N LEU A 67 1.32 7.28 -0.86
CA LEU A 67 0.91 6.43 -1.97
C LEU A 67 0.67 5.02 -1.44
N SER A 68 -0.16 4.25 -2.14
CA SER A 68 -0.46 2.88 -1.76
C SER A 68 -0.14 1.91 -2.88
N LEU A 69 0.22 0.70 -2.48
CA LEU A 69 0.30 -0.47 -3.33
C LEU A 69 -0.68 -1.51 -2.81
N TRP A 70 -1.41 -2.15 -3.71
CA TRP A 70 -2.36 -3.20 -3.34
C TRP A 70 -2.31 -4.35 -4.34
N GLY A 71 -2.52 -5.55 -3.83
CA GLY A 71 -2.61 -6.76 -4.64
C GLY A 71 -4.05 -7.11 -4.98
N ARG A 72 -4.24 -7.73 -6.15
CA ARG A 72 -5.45 -8.44 -6.57
C ARG A 72 -5.04 -9.82 -7.07
N ARG A 73 -5.89 -10.83 -6.86
CA ARG A 73 -5.60 -12.19 -7.32
C ARG A 73 -5.98 -12.35 -8.79
N GLU A 74 -5.10 -13.01 -9.51
CA GLU A 74 -5.28 -13.44 -10.90
C GLU A 74 -4.69 -14.84 -11.07
N ASP A 75 -5.55 -15.84 -11.28
CA ASP A 75 -5.20 -17.21 -11.69
C ASP A 75 -3.96 -17.82 -10.99
N GLY A 76 -3.96 -17.81 -9.66
CA GLY A 76 -2.88 -18.39 -8.85
C GLY A 76 -1.68 -17.46 -8.62
N SER A 77 -1.77 -16.21 -9.07
CA SER A 77 -0.80 -15.14 -8.83
C SER A 77 -1.45 -13.91 -8.20
N VAL A 78 -0.63 -12.97 -7.74
CA VAL A 78 -1.09 -11.66 -7.25
C VAL A 78 -0.55 -10.58 -8.18
N LYS A 79 -1.45 -9.86 -8.86
CA LYS A 79 -1.13 -8.65 -9.61
C LYS A 79 -1.15 -7.45 -8.67
N TRP A 80 -0.11 -6.64 -8.75
CA TRP A 80 0.09 -5.48 -7.90
C TRP A 80 -0.20 -4.18 -8.67
N PHE A 81 -0.86 -3.27 -7.98
CA PHE A 81 -1.15 -1.92 -8.44
C PHE A 81 -0.46 -0.90 -7.55
N CYS A 82 -0.28 0.30 -8.07
CA CYS A 82 0.36 1.40 -7.36
C CYS A 82 -0.34 2.70 -7.73
N GLY A 83 -0.66 3.52 -6.73
CA GLY A 83 -1.40 4.74 -6.98
C GLY A 83 -1.59 5.61 -5.76
N GLN A 84 -2.61 6.46 -5.83
CA GLN A 84 -3.03 7.26 -4.70
C GLN A 84 -3.46 6.36 -3.51
N PRO A 85 -3.52 6.91 -2.30
CA PRO A 85 -3.94 6.17 -1.12
C PRO A 85 -5.28 5.44 -1.30
N VAL A 86 -5.27 4.15 -0.98
CA VAL A 86 -6.44 3.28 -0.96
C VAL A 86 -6.54 2.56 0.38
N THR A 87 -7.74 2.06 0.70
CA THR A 87 -7.99 1.22 1.86
C THR A 87 -8.69 -0.06 1.43
N ARG A 88 -8.45 -1.13 2.19
CA ARG A 88 -9.23 -2.36 2.14
C ARG A 88 -9.98 -2.47 3.45
N ASP A 89 -11.29 -2.62 3.37
CA ASP A 89 -12.15 -2.80 4.54
C ASP A 89 -11.80 -4.10 5.29
N ASP A 90 -11.92 -4.10 6.62
CA ASP A 90 -11.62 -5.27 7.46
C ASP A 90 -12.45 -6.50 7.07
N THR A 91 -13.73 -6.29 6.74
CA THR A 91 -14.62 -7.37 6.29
C THR A 91 -14.14 -7.92 4.96
N ALA A 92 -13.76 -7.03 4.03
CA ALA A 92 -13.20 -7.41 2.75
C ALA A 92 -11.89 -8.19 2.91
N ALA A 93 -11.00 -7.77 3.82
CA ALA A 93 -9.73 -8.41 4.10
C ALA A 93 -9.90 -9.82 4.70
N LYS A 94 -10.80 -9.96 5.69
CA LYS A 94 -11.13 -11.23 6.37
C LYS A 94 -11.91 -12.19 5.48
N ALA A 95 -12.72 -11.67 4.55
CA ALA A 95 -13.34 -12.47 3.50
C ALA A 95 -12.37 -12.79 2.35
N GLY A 96 -11.12 -12.31 2.42
CA GLY A 96 -10.10 -12.51 1.41
C GLY A 96 -10.41 -11.83 0.09
N THR A 97 -11.35 -10.87 0.03
CA THR A 97 -11.68 -10.15 -1.20
C THR A 97 -10.60 -9.14 -1.56
N ASP A 98 -10.44 -8.87 -2.86
CA ASP A 98 -9.32 -8.08 -3.35
C ASP A 98 -9.65 -6.60 -3.50
N ALA A 99 -10.95 -6.26 -3.44
CA ALA A 99 -11.45 -4.91 -3.67
C ALA A 99 -10.83 -3.92 -2.68
N VAL A 100 -10.45 -2.75 -3.22
CA VAL A 100 -10.00 -1.60 -2.45
C VAL A 100 -10.82 -0.38 -2.87
N ALA A 101 -10.90 0.60 -1.98
CA ALA A 101 -11.53 1.89 -2.25
C ALA A 101 -10.51 3.01 -2.08
N ALA A 102 -10.73 4.15 -2.72
CA ALA A 102 -9.93 5.34 -2.46
C ALA A 102 -9.99 5.70 -0.97
N ASP A 103 -8.84 6.00 -0.36
CA ASP A 103 -8.80 6.52 1.00
C ASP A 103 -9.38 7.95 0.99
N THR A 104 -10.57 8.13 1.55
CA THR A 104 -11.25 9.44 1.62
C THR A 104 -11.05 10.14 2.96
N ALA A 105 -10.43 9.47 3.94
CA ALA A 105 -10.24 10.02 5.28
C ALA A 105 -9.20 11.14 5.31
N ASP A 106 -8.23 11.12 4.40
CA ASP A 106 -7.20 12.16 4.26
C ASP A 106 -6.90 12.44 2.78
N THR A 107 -7.74 13.30 2.21
CA THR A 107 -7.64 13.77 0.82
C THR A 107 -6.43 14.69 0.59
N ALA A 108 -5.98 15.41 1.62
CA ALA A 108 -4.81 16.30 1.54
C ALA A 108 -3.48 15.53 1.54
N GLY A 109 -3.45 14.35 2.14
CA GLY A 109 -2.29 13.46 2.18
C GLY A 109 -2.02 12.70 0.89
N LYS A 110 -2.79 12.90 -0.19
CA LYS A 110 -2.59 12.21 -1.46
C LYS A 110 -1.53 12.87 -2.32
N ILE A 111 -0.56 12.09 -2.79
CA ILE A 111 0.37 12.56 -3.83
C ILE A 111 -0.44 12.87 -5.10
N GLU A 112 -0.24 14.07 -5.66
CA GLU A 112 -0.86 14.45 -6.93
C GLU A 112 -0.34 13.55 -8.04
N THR A 113 -1.20 13.18 -8.99
CA THR A 113 -0.85 12.24 -10.07
C THR A 113 0.34 12.72 -10.91
N LYS A 114 0.53 14.05 -11.06
CA LYS A 114 1.70 14.64 -11.74
C LYS A 114 3.04 14.27 -11.07
N HIS A 115 3.03 13.97 -9.78
CA HIS A 115 4.23 13.57 -9.02
C HIS A 115 4.40 12.05 -8.91
N LEU A 116 3.39 11.28 -9.30
CA LEU A 116 3.50 9.84 -9.37
C LEU A 116 4.16 9.44 -10.71
N PRO A 117 5.09 8.46 -10.70
CA PRO A 117 5.54 7.80 -11.93
C PRO A 117 4.37 7.27 -12.74
N SER A 118 4.50 7.17 -14.06
CA SER A 118 3.42 6.65 -14.93
C SER A 118 2.97 5.24 -14.54
N THR A 119 3.87 4.43 -13.98
CA THR A 119 3.63 3.07 -13.49
C THR A 119 2.98 3.01 -12.10
N CYS A 120 2.67 4.15 -11.49
CA CYS A 120 2.04 4.22 -10.16
C CYS A 120 0.88 5.22 -10.17
N ARG A 121 0.00 5.10 -11.17
CA ARG A 121 -1.21 5.94 -11.33
C ARG A 121 -2.47 5.10 -11.48
N ASP A 122 -2.47 3.90 -10.91
CA ASP A 122 -3.61 3.00 -10.99
C ASP A 122 -4.79 3.54 -10.18
N GLU A 123 -5.99 3.35 -10.71
CA GLU A 123 -7.23 3.63 -10.00
C GLU A 123 -7.58 2.47 -9.05
N PRO A 124 -8.29 2.71 -7.93
CA PRO A 124 -8.65 1.65 -6.97
C PRO A 124 -9.41 0.47 -7.61
N THR A 125 -10.10 0.73 -8.73
CA THR A 125 -10.91 -0.24 -9.47
C THR A 125 -10.14 -1.02 -10.54
N ALA A 126 -8.83 -0.77 -10.69
CA ALA A 126 -7.98 -1.44 -11.67
C ALA A 126 -8.06 -2.98 -11.53
N LYS A 127 -7.97 -3.66 -12.67
CA LYS A 127 -8.04 -5.12 -12.79
C LYS A 127 -6.83 -5.63 -13.54
#